data_AF-A0A3A4NY12-F1
#
_entry.id   AF-A0A3A4NY12-F1
#
_cell.length_a   1.000
_cell.length_b   1.000
_cell.length_c   1.000
_cell.angle_alpha   90.00
_cell.angle_beta   90.00
_cell.angle_gamma   90.00
#
_symmetry.space_group_name_H-M   'P 1'
#
loop_
_entity.id
_entity.type
_entity.pdbx_description
1 polymer ?
#
loop_
_entity_poly.entity_id
_entity_poly.type
_entity_poly.pdbx_seq_one_letter_code
_entity_poly.pdbx_strand_id
1 'polypeptide(L)'
;MDALICPACGATNPVEAAVCENCGENLSTVKSLMDTANTHYNEALALAHSGKLDEAAAQLEAAISLSGMSPNYHNLLGTIYAQKGLYSESIRAWERTLALNPEIEKAYRNIEKASRMEEDAAEEQRKRPFLLTSIAACILAAVFLMMSVFLGVRSYFASSRISSLTNDLTAKTSESLTWQNKYNTLNEKFPAGGLDQLLKELTEANKLAEERQNALERERDRYAKIVEARNAEMVTLRDQIKTLQTENSQQKKELEQINALQTINTRNTAQIQSLNKTIQEKNDEILAANQRTEEMKNKLLLAQQTIEGVRENREQAVAKAREAHEKSTTTLHEQILALRSEIAAHERKHLDMNYANEIIVKSLENLDRNEFDLAFQNVQDALSRAKEHPSANFLRAELQRLLNNPLEQEIRRQERMNRAQRENEKKTELITLNMGSAKEYLSKGAFPLAIESAQRALALSPNNPKELTDLNRIIQEAEESNRAIAMMILEAKEKISNEKYKDAQALIKKVLKRSPTHPEANELMQQLGE
;
A
#
# COMPACT_ATOMS: atom_id res chain seq x y z
N MET A 1 11.72 -42.94 -8.34
CA MET A 1 10.30 -42.71 -8.67
C MET A 1 10.01 -41.31 -8.18
N ASP A 2 9.64 -40.40 -9.08
CA ASP A 2 9.32 -39.03 -8.68
C ASP A 2 8.12 -39.12 -7.72
N ALA A 3 8.24 -38.55 -6.53
CA ALA A 3 7.19 -38.55 -5.54
C ALA A 3 6.75 -37.10 -5.32
N LEU A 4 5.44 -36.86 -5.35
CA LEU A 4 4.87 -35.55 -5.06
C LEU A 4 4.89 -35.36 -3.55
N ILE A 5 5.69 -34.41 -3.07
CA ILE A 5 5.67 -34.04 -1.65
C ILE A 5 4.53 -33.06 -1.43
N CYS A 6 3.59 -33.42 -0.56
CA CYS A 6 2.47 -32.56 -0.21
C CYS A 6 2.99 -31.32 0.55
N PRO A 7 2.70 -30.09 0.10
CA PRO A 7 3.16 -28.87 0.76
C PRO A 7 2.50 -28.66 2.13
N ALA A 8 1.31 -29.22 2.34
CA ALA A 8 0.58 -29.07 3.60
C ALA A 8 1.06 -29.99 4.72
N CYS A 9 1.44 -31.25 4.41
CA CYS A 9 1.78 -32.24 5.43
C CYS A 9 3.14 -32.95 5.23
N GLY A 10 3.86 -32.66 4.14
CA GLY A 10 5.14 -33.30 3.83
C GLY A 10 5.06 -34.76 3.41
N ALA A 11 3.85 -35.34 3.29
CA ALA A 11 3.70 -36.73 2.85
C ALA A 11 4.11 -36.89 1.38
N THR A 12 4.77 -38.01 1.08
CA THR A 12 5.09 -38.44 -0.29
C THR A 12 3.87 -39.10 -0.93
N ASN A 13 3.50 -38.66 -2.13
CA ASN A 13 2.35 -39.16 -2.89
C ASN A 13 2.80 -39.63 -4.28
N PRO A 14 2.06 -40.57 -4.91
CA PRO A 14 2.26 -40.93 -6.32
C PRO A 14 2.15 -39.72 -7.25
N VAL A 15 2.84 -39.72 -8.39
CA VAL A 15 2.81 -38.62 -9.38
C VAL A 15 1.41 -38.39 -9.97
N GLU A 16 0.62 -39.45 -10.06
CA GLU A 16 -0.73 -39.42 -10.58
C GLU A 16 -1.76 -38.94 -9.55
N ALA A 17 -1.38 -38.79 -8.27
CA ALA A 17 -2.29 -38.40 -7.20
C ALA A 17 -2.81 -36.97 -7.41
N ALA A 18 -4.12 -36.84 -7.63
CA ALA A 18 -4.78 -35.55 -7.71
C ALA A 18 -4.92 -34.86 -6.34
N VAL A 19 -4.95 -35.66 -5.27
CA VAL A 19 -5.05 -35.23 -3.88
C VAL A 19 -4.07 -35.97 -3.00
N CYS A 20 -3.64 -35.35 -1.90
CA CYS A 20 -2.76 -35.96 -0.92
C CYS A 20 -3.48 -37.10 -0.20
N GLU A 21 -2.89 -38.29 -0.22
CA GLU A 21 -3.45 -39.50 0.42
C GLU A 21 -3.51 -39.37 1.96
N ASN A 22 -2.68 -38.50 2.54
CA ASN A 22 -2.59 -38.30 3.98
C ASN A 22 -3.53 -37.19 4.51
N CYS A 23 -3.64 -36.05 3.80
CA CYS A 23 -4.37 -34.88 4.30
C CYS A 23 -5.46 -34.34 3.36
N GLY A 24 -5.66 -34.95 2.18
CA GLY A 24 -6.70 -34.56 1.22
C GLY A 24 -6.40 -33.27 0.42
N GLU A 25 -5.23 -32.66 0.61
CA GLU A 25 -4.81 -31.43 -0.09
C GLU A 25 -4.74 -31.63 -1.60
N ASN A 26 -5.13 -30.62 -2.39
CA ASN A 26 -5.08 -30.69 -3.84
C ASN A 26 -3.62 -30.59 -4.34
N LEU A 27 -3.15 -31.60 -5.07
CA LEU A 27 -1.76 -31.66 -5.58
C LEU A 27 -1.61 -31.17 -7.03
N SER A 28 -2.69 -30.71 -7.66
CA SER A 28 -2.65 -30.24 -9.06
C SER A 28 -1.68 -29.08 -9.31
N THR A 29 -1.54 -28.17 -8.34
CA THR A 29 -0.59 -27.05 -8.41
C THR A 29 0.85 -27.53 -8.34
N VAL A 30 1.15 -28.44 -7.41
CA VAL A 30 2.48 -29.07 -7.27
C VAL A 30 2.84 -29.84 -8.53
N LYS A 31 1.87 -30.57 -9.09
CA LYS A 31 2.02 -31.29 -10.36
C LYS A 31 2.34 -30.33 -11.50
N SER A 32 1.59 -29.23 -11.63
CA SER A 32 1.85 -28.21 -12.66
C SER A 32 3.24 -27.57 -12.54
N LEU A 33 3.71 -27.30 -11.31
CA LEU A 33 5.05 -26.78 -11.07
C LEU A 33 6.13 -27.81 -11.45
N MET A 34 5.92 -29.08 -11.12
CA MET A 34 6.83 -30.16 -11.49
C MET A 34 6.88 -30.40 -13.01
N ASP A 35 5.74 -30.33 -13.70
CA ASP A 35 5.67 -30.44 -15.16
C ASP A 35 6.41 -29.28 -15.84
N THR A 36 6.29 -28.07 -15.29
CA THR A 36 7.03 -26.89 -15.75
C THR A 36 8.53 -27.05 -15.51
N ALA A 37 8.94 -27.54 -14.33
CA ALA A 37 10.32 -27.84 -14.01
C ALA A 37 10.91 -28.90 -14.96
N ASN A 38 10.15 -29.95 -15.28
CA ASN A 38 10.54 -30.98 -16.25
C ASN A 38 10.68 -30.42 -17.67
N THR A 39 9.89 -29.43 -18.04
CA THR A 39 10.01 -28.74 -19.33
C THR A 39 11.35 -27.99 -19.41
N HIS A 40 11.69 -27.22 -18.37
CA HIS A 40 12.98 -26.55 -18.26
C HIS A 40 14.16 -27.56 -18.25
N TYR A 41 14.02 -28.70 -17.57
CA TYR A 41 15.03 -29.76 -17.59
C TYR A 41 15.25 -30.35 -18.99
N ASN A 42 14.18 -30.64 -19.72
CA ASN A 42 14.27 -31.18 -21.07
C ASN A 42 14.91 -30.17 -22.04
N GLU A 43 14.60 -28.89 -21.88
CA GLU A 43 15.23 -27.81 -22.65
C GLU A 43 16.74 -27.71 -22.32
N ALA A 44 17.09 -27.75 -21.03
CA ALA A 44 18.49 -27.75 -20.60
C ALA A 44 19.27 -28.94 -21.19
N LEU A 45 18.65 -30.13 -21.23
CA LEU A 45 19.26 -31.31 -21.83
C LEU A 45 19.52 -31.11 -23.32
N ALA A 46 18.56 -30.55 -24.07
CA ALA A 46 18.72 -30.24 -25.48
C ALA A 46 19.81 -29.17 -25.75
N LEU A 47 19.87 -28.13 -24.90
CA LEU A 47 20.89 -27.08 -24.96
C LEU A 47 22.28 -27.62 -24.64
N ALA A 48 22.41 -28.49 -23.63
CA ALA A 48 23.65 -29.15 -23.27
C ALA A 48 24.16 -30.04 -24.41
N HIS A 49 23.27 -30.80 -25.05
CA HIS A 49 23.61 -31.59 -26.25
C HIS A 49 24.05 -30.71 -27.43
N SER A 50 23.56 -29.48 -27.51
CA SER A 50 23.93 -28.49 -28.52
C SER A 50 25.19 -27.68 -28.16
N GLY A 51 25.85 -27.98 -27.04
CA GLY A 51 27.05 -27.29 -26.56
C GLY A 51 26.78 -25.90 -25.96
N LYS A 52 25.52 -25.48 -25.82
CA LYS A 52 25.11 -24.20 -25.23
C LYS A 52 25.06 -24.31 -23.70
N LEU A 53 26.23 -24.48 -23.09
CA LEU A 53 26.37 -24.85 -21.68
C LEU A 53 25.87 -23.77 -20.70
N ASP A 54 26.00 -22.49 -21.04
CA ASP A 54 25.47 -21.39 -20.20
C ASP A 54 23.94 -21.34 -20.19
N GLU A 55 23.32 -21.46 -21.37
CA GLU A 55 21.86 -21.51 -21.51
C GLU A 55 21.31 -22.77 -20.81
N ALA A 56 21.99 -23.90 -20.94
CA ALA A 56 21.60 -25.15 -20.26
C ALA A 56 21.67 -25.04 -18.74
N ALA A 57 22.71 -24.40 -18.19
CA ALA A 57 22.82 -24.15 -16.75
C ALA A 57 21.68 -23.26 -16.25
N ALA A 58 21.34 -22.19 -16.96
CA ALA A 58 20.24 -21.29 -16.61
C ALA A 58 18.88 -22.01 -16.59
N GLN A 59 18.61 -22.88 -17.57
CA GLN A 59 17.38 -23.68 -17.60
C GLN A 59 17.32 -24.69 -16.45
N LEU A 60 18.45 -25.27 -16.04
CA LEU A 60 18.50 -26.14 -14.86
C LEU A 60 18.29 -25.40 -13.55
N GLU A 61 18.84 -24.19 -13.43
CA GLU A 61 18.59 -23.33 -12.26
C GLU A 61 17.10 -22.95 -12.16
N ALA A 62 16.45 -22.66 -13.29
CA ALA A 62 15.00 -22.47 -13.36
C ALA A 62 14.23 -23.73 -12.92
N ALA A 63 14.61 -24.92 -13.43
CA ALA A 63 14.01 -26.19 -13.01
C ALA A 63 14.17 -26.46 -11.50
N ILE A 64 15.35 -26.19 -10.94
CA ILE A 64 15.64 -26.34 -9.51
C ILE A 64 14.84 -25.35 -8.66
N SER A 65 14.63 -24.12 -9.15
CA SER A 65 13.82 -23.11 -8.44
C SER A 65 12.34 -23.50 -8.34
N LEU A 66 11.82 -24.22 -9.34
CA LEU A 66 10.44 -24.69 -9.39
C LEU A 66 10.24 -26.02 -8.64
N SER A 67 11.21 -26.94 -8.76
CA SER A 67 11.21 -28.25 -8.10
C SER A 67 12.63 -28.73 -7.80
N GLY A 68 13.17 -28.33 -6.64
CA GLY A 68 14.55 -28.62 -6.26
C GLY A 68 14.84 -30.06 -5.82
N MET A 69 13.84 -30.95 -5.82
CA MET A 69 13.93 -32.30 -5.25
C MET A 69 14.30 -33.38 -6.26
N SER A 70 14.36 -33.08 -7.55
CA SER A 70 14.80 -34.05 -8.55
C SER A 70 16.33 -34.19 -8.53
N PRO A 71 16.88 -35.39 -8.23
CA PRO A 71 18.32 -35.62 -8.30
C PRO A 71 18.89 -35.43 -9.72
N ASN A 72 18.05 -35.63 -10.75
CA ASN A 72 18.47 -35.55 -12.15
C ASN A 72 18.86 -34.12 -12.56
N TYR A 73 18.22 -33.10 -11.98
CA TYR A 73 18.53 -31.71 -12.27
C TYR A 73 19.93 -31.35 -11.78
N HIS A 74 20.21 -31.68 -10.51
CA HIS A 74 21.53 -31.47 -9.90
C HIS A 74 22.61 -32.30 -10.60
N ASN A 75 22.29 -33.52 -11.05
CA ASN A 75 23.25 -34.38 -11.74
C ASN A 75 23.67 -33.82 -13.10
N LEU A 76 22.70 -33.30 -13.87
CA LEU A 76 22.98 -32.67 -15.16
C LEU A 76 23.70 -31.33 -14.98
N LEU A 77 23.34 -30.56 -13.96
CA LEU A 77 24.01 -29.30 -13.63
C LEU A 77 25.49 -29.53 -13.26
N GLY A 78 25.79 -30.56 -12.46
CA GLY A 78 27.16 -30.96 -12.19
C GLY A 78 27.91 -31.34 -13.48
N THR A 79 27.27 -32.11 -14.36
CA THR A 79 27.87 -32.46 -15.66
C THR A 79 28.21 -31.24 -16.51
N ILE A 80 27.32 -30.26 -16.56
CA ILE A 80 27.54 -29.00 -17.29
C ILE A 80 28.67 -28.18 -16.65
N TYR A 81 28.73 -28.08 -15.33
CA TYR A 81 29.82 -27.38 -14.65
C TYR A 81 31.18 -28.03 -14.87
N ALA A 82 31.27 -29.36 -14.84
CA ALA A 82 32.49 -30.07 -15.19
C ALA A 82 32.92 -29.82 -16.64
N GLN A 83 31.98 -29.78 -17.60
CA GLN A 83 32.30 -29.46 -19.00
C GLN A 83 32.81 -28.02 -19.17
N LYS A 84 32.41 -27.10 -18.30
CA LYS A 84 32.91 -25.71 -18.27
C LYS A 84 34.24 -25.56 -17.53
N GLY A 85 34.80 -26.64 -16.97
CA GLY A 85 36.01 -26.60 -16.13
C GLY A 85 35.78 -26.06 -14.72
N LEU A 86 34.53 -25.88 -14.30
CA LEU A 86 34.13 -25.41 -12.98
C LEU A 86 33.99 -26.62 -12.04
N TYR A 87 35.12 -27.24 -11.71
CA TYR A 87 35.15 -28.52 -11.00
C TYR A 87 34.58 -28.42 -9.57
N SER A 88 34.80 -27.31 -8.87
CA SER A 88 34.30 -27.12 -7.50
C SER A 88 32.76 -27.02 -7.47
N GLU A 89 32.17 -26.30 -8.42
CA GLU A 89 30.72 -26.15 -8.62
C GLU A 89 30.09 -27.47 -9.02
N SER A 90 30.79 -28.22 -9.87
CA SER A 90 30.39 -29.55 -10.31
C SER A 90 30.29 -30.55 -9.16
N ILE A 91 31.28 -30.54 -8.27
CA ILE A 91 31.29 -31.41 -7.08
C ILE A 91 30.09 -31.09 -6.19
N ARG A 92 29.83 -29.81 -5.88
CA ARG A 92 28.69 -29.40 -5.05
C ARG A 92 27.34 -29.84 -5.64
N ALA A 93 27.18 -29.76 -6.96
CA ALA A 93 25.95 -30.21 -7.63
C ALA A 93 25.78 -31.74 -7.58
N TRP A 94 26.86 -32.51 -7.73
CA TRP A 94 26.81 -33.96 -7.57
C TRP A 94 26.66 -34.41 -6.11
N GLU A 95 27.22 -33.69 -5.13
CA GLU A 95 26.94 -33.92 -3.72
C GLU A 95 25.46 -33.72 -3.42
N ARG A 96 24.83 -32.69 -4.02
CA ARG A 96 23.39 -32.49 -3.88
C ARG A 96 22.57 -33.60 -4.54
N THR A 97 23.05 -34.11 -5.67
CA THR A 97 22.47 -35.29 -6.34
C THR A 97 22.47 -36.50 -5.39
N LEU A 98 23.60 -36.78 -4.74
CA LEU A 98 23.74 -37.88 -3.80
C LEU A 98 22.96 -37.68 -2.49
N ALA A 99 22.82 -36.44 -2.04
CA ALA A 99 21.97 -36.12 -0.89
C ALA A 99 20.48 -36.39 -1.16
N LEU A 100 20.02 -36.25 -2.40
CA LEU A 100 18.65 -36.53 -2.81
C LEU A 100 18.43 -37.99 -3.19
N ASN A 101 19.41 -38.61 -3.84
CA ASN A 101 19.41 -40.04 -4.15
C ASN A 101 20.84 -40.61 -4.08
N PRO A 102 21.18 -41.30 -2.97
CA PRO A 102 22.49 -41.92 -2.79
C PRO A 102 22.82 -43.02 -3.80
N GLU A 103 21.83 -43.58 -4.50
CA GLU A 103 22.03 -44.71 -5.43
C GLU A 103 22.55 -44.28 -6.81
N ILE A 104 22.72 -42.97 -7.06
CA ILE A 104 23.24 -42.46 -8.33
C ILE A 104 24.76 -42.65 -8.38
N GLU A 105 25.20 -43.87 -8.67
CA GLU A 105 26.61 -44.27 -8.74
C GLU A 105 27.44 -43.39 -9.69
N LYS A 106 26.81 -42.88 -10.76
CA LYS A 106 27.44 -41.95 -11.71
C LYS A 106 27.92 -40.67 -11.02
N ALA A 107 27.21 -40.17 -10.01
CA ALA A 107 27.59 -38.96 -9.28
C ALA A 107 28.85 -39.19 -8.43
N TYR A 108 29.01 -40.34 -7.78
CA TYR A 108 30.26 -40.68 -7.06
C TYR A 108 31.48 -40.70 -7.98
N ARG A 109 31.39 -41.40 -9.12
CA ARG A 109 32.49 -41.45 -10.11
C ARG A 109 32.84 -40.07 -10.67
N ASN A 110 31.80 -39.25 -10.87
CA ASN A 110 31.94 -37.91 -11.38
C ASN A 110 32.62 -36.96 -10.38
N ILE A 111 32.25 -37.03 -9.09
CA ILE A 111 32.93 -36.30 -8.01
C ILE A 111 34.41 -36.69 -7.95
N GLU A 112 34.71 -37.99 -7.89
CA GLU A 112 36.08 -38.48 -7.82
C GLU A 112 36.93 -37.98 -9.01
N LYS A 113 36.34 -37.97 -10.21
CA LYS A 113 36.98 -37.42 -11.40
C LYS A 113 37.20 -35.91 -11.28
N ALA A 114 36.19 -35.14 -10.88
CA ALA A 114 36.33 -33.69 -10.75
C ALA A 114 37.28 -33.27 -9.64
N SER A 115 37.31 -33.97 -8.50
CA SER A 115 38.26 -33.71 -7.41
C SER A 115 39.71 -33.91 -7.88
N ARG A 116 39.99 -34.96 -8.66
CA ARG A 116 41.32 -35.12 -9.29
C ARG A 116 41.66 -33.95 -10.21
N MET A 117 40.72 -33.51 -11.04
CA MET A 117 40.98 -32.39 -11.97
C MET A 117 41.15 -31.04 -11.24
N GLU A 118 40.46 -30.84 -10.12
CA GLU A 118 40.65 -29.68 -9.25
C GLU A 118 42.00 -29.71 -8.54
N GLU A 119 42.42 -30.86 -8.02
CA GLU A 119 43.74 -31.07 -7.43
C GLU A 119 44.87 -30.88 -8.45
N ASP A 120 44.73 -31.42 -9.65
CA ASP A 120 45.71 -31.28 -10.75
C ASP A 120 45.85 -29.79 -11.16
N ALA A 121 44.74 -29.08 -11.30
CA ALA A 121 44.74 -27.65 -11.60
C ALA A 121 45.40 -26.81 -10.49
N ALA A 122 45.12 -27.15 -9.22
CA ALA A 122 45.75 -26.51 -8.07
C ALA A 122 47.25 -26.82 -7.97
N GLU A 123 47.66 -28.05 -8.31
CA GLU A 123 49.06 -28.47 -8.28
C GLU A 123 49.89 -27.80 -9.39
N GLU A 124 49.34 -27.67 -10.60
CA GLU A 124 49.98 -26.98 -11.70
C GLU A 124 50.21 -25.49 -11.39
N GLN A 125 49.23 -24.85 -10.74
CA GLN A 125 49.35 -23.46 -10.29
C GLN A 125 50.38 -23.30 -9.14
N ARG A 126 50.54 -24.32 -8.29
CA ARG A 126 51.52 -24.37 -7.19
C ARG A 126 52.96 -24.62 -7.66
N LYS A 127 53.16 -25.43 -8.71
CA LYS A 127 54.49 -25.80 -9.24
C LYS A 127 55.13 -24.73 -10.12
N ARG A 128 54.35 -23.84 -10.74
CA ARG A 128 54.86 -22.73 -11.58
C ARG A 128 55.97 -21.87 -10.95
N PRO A 129 55.85 -21.37 -9.70
CA PRO A 129 56.92 -20.59 -9.06
C PRO A 129 58.13 -21.43 -8.63
N PHE A 130 57.95 -22.73 -8.37
CA PHE A 130 59.04 -23.62 -7.90
C PHE A 130 59.95 -24.08 -9.04
N LEU A 131 59.38 -24.39 -10.22
CA LEU A 131 60.16 -24.74 -11.42
C LEU A 131 61.07 -23.59 -11.87
N LEU A 132 60.59 -22.35 -11.84
CA LEU A 132 61.37 -21.16 -12.21
C LEU A 132 62.55 -20.91 -11.25
N THR A 133 62.34 -21.09 -9.94
CA THR A 133 63.40 -20.88 -8.94
C THR A 133 64.42 -22.03 -8.92
N SER A 134 63.98 -23.27 -9.14
CA SER A 134 64.87 -24.44 -9.23
C SER A 134 65.82 -24.37 -10.43
N ILE A 135 65.35 -23.96 -11.61
CA ILE A 135 66.19 -23.82 -12.81
C ILE A 135 67.26 -22.74 -12.60
N ALA A 136 66.92 -21.60 -11.98
CA ALA A 136 67.87 -20.53 -11.68
C ALA A 136 68.97 -20.98 -10.70
N ALA A 137 68.63 -21.79 -9.69
CA ALA A 137 69.59 -22.34 -8.74
C ALA A 137 70.57 -23.34 -9.40
N CYS A 138 70.09 -24.19 -10.31
CA CYS A 138 70.94 -25.12 -11.05
C CYS A 138 71.94 -24.40 -11.97
N ILE A 139 71.53 -23.31 -12.63
CA ILE A 139 72.43 -22.51 -13.48
C ILE A 139 73.53 -21.85 -12.64
N LEU A 140 73.19 -21.27 -11.49
CA LEU A 140 74.17 -20.67 -10.58
C LEU A 140 75.18 -21.70 -10.05
N ALA A 141 74.71 -22.89 -9.66
CA ALA A 141 75.58 -23.98 -9.20
C ALA A 141 76.55 -24.46 -10.30
N ALA A 142 76.08 -24.58 -11.55
CA ALA A 142 76.90 -24.97 -12.68
C ALA A 142 77.99 -23.93 -13.01
N VAL A 143 77.64 -22.63 -12.95
CA VAL A 143 78.61 -21.54 -13.13
C VAL A 143 79.65 -21.56 -12.00
N PHE A 144 79.23 -21.78 -10.75
CA PHE A 144 80.15 -21.86 -9.61
C PHE A 144 81.10 -23.07 -9.71
N LEU A 145 80.61 -24.24 -10.16
CA LEU A 145 81.42 -25.42 -10.42
C LEU A 145 82.43 -25.22 -11.55
N MET A 146 82.02 -24.59 -12.66
CA MET A 146 82.96 -24.25 -13.73
C MET A 146 84.05 -23.28 -13.26
N MET A 147 83.69 -22.29 -12.44
CA MET A 147 84.61 -21.28 -11.93
C MET A 147 85.60 -21.87 -10.91
N SER A 148 85.16 -22.80 -10.06
CA SER A 148 86.03 -23.51 -9.10
C SER A 148 87.01 -24.46 -9.80
N VAL A 149 86.58 -25.18 -10.84
CA VAL A 149 87.46 -26.01 -11.68
C VAL A 149 88.49 -25.13 -12.39
N PHE A 150 88.08 -23.99 -12.94
CA PHE A 150 88.98 -23.04 -13.61
C PHE A 150 90.06 -22.49 -12.65
N LEU A 151 89.67 -22.10 -11.43
CA LEU A 151 90.61 -21.66 -10.39
C LEU A 151 91.54 -22.79 -9.92
N GLY A 152 91.03 -24.02 -9.78
CA GLY A 152 91.81 -25.20 -9.40
C GLY A 152 92.91 -25.54 -10.41
N VAL A 153 92.58 -25.53 -11.71
CA VAL A 153 93.55 -25.75 -12.80
C VAL A 153 94.64 -24.67 -12.78
N ARG A 154 94.27 -23.40 -12.57
CA ARG A 154 95.24 -22.29 -12.48
C ARG A 154 96.19 -22.42 -11.29
N SER A 155 95.69 -22.87 -10.13
CA SER A 155 96.49 -23.11 -8.92
C SER A 155 97.50 -24.26 -9.09
N TYR A 156 97.08 -25.37 -9.73
CA TYR A 156 97.93 -26.53 -10.01
C TYR A 156 99.14 -26.15 -10.89
N PHE A 157 98.93 -25.36 -11.94
CA PHE A 157 100.03 -24.87 -12.79
C PHE A 157 100.99 -23.93 -12.04
N ALA A 158 100.51 -23.11 -11.11
CA ALA A 158 101.37 -22.22 -10.31
C ALA A 158 102.29 -22.99 -9.34
N SER A 159 101.79 -24.08 -8.74
CA SER A 159 102.54 -24.90 -7.78
C SER A 159 103.70 -25.68 -8.45
N SER A 160 103.52 -26.16 -9.69
CA SER A 160 104.57 -26.87 -10.44
C SER A 160 105.84 -26.03 -10.68
N ARG A 161 105.67 -24.71 -10.82
CA ARG A 161 106.74 -23.75 -11.12
C ARG A 161 107.56 -23.34 -9.90
N ILE A 162 106.99 -23.51 -8.70
CA ILE A 162 107.66 -23.28 -7.41
C ILE A 162 108.54 -24.48 -7.06
N SER A 163 108.09 -25.71 -7.36
CA SER A 163 108.88 -26.93 -7.10
C SER A 163 110.20 -26.97 -7.90
N SER A 164 110.20 -26.50 -9.16
CA SER A 164 111.44 -26.44 -9.96
C SER A 164 112.44 -25.38 -9.46
N LEU A 165 111.97 -24.26 -8.90
CA LEU A 165 112.84 -23.21 -8.36
C LEU A 165 113.48 -23.60 -7.02
N THR A 166 112.79 -24.44 -6.24
CA THR A 166 113.26 -24.91 -4.93
C THR A 166 114.39 -25.93 -5.05
N ASN A 167 114.40 -26.71 -6.14
CA ASN A 167 115.46 -27.67 -6.47
C ASN A 167 116.74 -27.00 -7.04
N ASP A 168 116.60 -25.83 -7.67
CA ASP A 168 117.74 -25.10 -8.27
C ASP A 168 118.53 -24.28 -7.21
N LEU A 169 117.84 -23.82 -6.16
CA LEU A 169 118.45 -23.08 -5.04
C LEU A 169 119.24 -23.99 -4.07
N THR A 170 118.83 -25.25 -3.95
CA THR A 170 119.50 -26.27 -3.12
C THR A 170 120.74 -26.86 -3.79
N ALA A 171 120.83 -26.81 -5.13
CA ALA A 171 122.03 -27.23 -5.87
C ALA A 171 123.20 -26.23 -5.72
N LYS A 172 122.92 -24.92 -5.74
CA LYS A 172 123.95 -23.86 -5.69
C LYS A 172 124.54 -23.56 -4.31
N THR A 173 123.91 -24.03 -3.23
CA THR A 173 124.38 -23.81 -1.85
C THR A 173 125.42 -24.85 -1.39
N SER A 174 125.72 -25.86 -2.23
CA SER A 174 126.71 -26.92 -1.92
C SER A 174 128.16 -26.61 -2.36
N GLU A 175 128.40 -25.50 -3.08
CA GLU A 175 129.73 -25.11 -3.59
C GLU A 175 130.51 -24.16 -2.66
N SER A 176 129.89 -23.68 -1.58
CA SER A 176 130.50 -22.69 -0.66
C SER A 176 131.46 -23.31 0.37
N LEU A 177 131.54 -24.64 0.49
CA LEU A 177 132.32 -25.32 1.53
C LEU A 177 133.77 -25.68 1.11
N THR A 178 134.16 -25.45 -0.15
CA THR A 178 135.43 -25.93 -0.73
C THR A 178 136.55 -24.89 -0.77
N TRP A 179 136.28 -23.62 -0.44
CA TRP A 179 137.30 -22.57 -0.43
C TRP A 179 138.05 -22.41 0.90
N GLN A 180 137.48 -22.87 2.02
CA GLN A 180 138.09 -22.77 3.34
C GLN A 180 139.28 -23.75 3.51
N ASN A 181 139.25 -24.88 2.80
CA ASN A 181 140.33 -25.87 2.81
C ASN A 181 141.54 -25.49 1.93
N LYS A 182 141.36 -24.61 0.95
CA LYS A 182 142.48 -24.09 0.12
C LYS A 182 143.26 -22.95 0.80
N TYR A 183 142.63 -22.22 1.71
CA TYR A 183 143.27 -21.12 2.45
C TYR A 183 144.27 -21.63 3.50
N ASN A 184 143.96 -22.76 4.14
CA ASN A 184 144.80 -23.32 5.21
C ASN A 184 146.10 -23.98 4.71
N THR A 185 146.23 -24.24 3.40
CA THR A 185 147.43 -24.85 2.80
C THR A 185 148.50 -23.84 2.37
N LEU A 186 148.19 -22.54 2.43
CA LEU A 186 149.08 -21.46 1.97
C LEU A 186 149.95 -20.84 3.08
N ASN A 187 149.74 -21.20 4.35
CA ASN A 187 150.36 -20.52 5.49
C ASN A 187 151.61 -21.22 6.08
N GLU A 188 152.15 -22.25 5.42
CA GLU A 188 153.25 -23.08 5.95
C GLU A 188 154.62 -22.91 5.25
N LYS A 189 154.77 -21.99 4.29
CA LYS A 189 156.08 -21.76 3.63
C LYS A 189 156.37 -20.28 3.36
N PHE A 190 157.17 -19.69 4.24
CA PHE A 190 158.10 -18.59 3.94
C PHE A 190 159.50 -19.07 4.34
N PRO A 191 160.61 -18.73 3.64
CA PRO A 191 161.05 -17.33 3.59
C PRO A 191 161.89 -16.89 2.36
N ALA A 192 162.22 -15.59 2.39
CA ALA A 192 163.39 -14.93 1.78
C ALA A 192 163.31 -14.52 0.30
N GLY A 193 162.60 -13.42 0.05
CA GLY A 193 162.67 -12.67 -1.19
C GLY A 193 161.90 -11.35 -1.14
N GLY A 194 162.50 -10.33 -0.51
CA GLY A 194 162.25 -8.92 -0.83
C GLY A 194 160.90 -8.32 -0.42
N LEU A 195 160.97 -7.25 0.36
CA LEU A 195 159.86 -6.34 0.68
C LEU A 195 159.05 -5.91 -0.57
N ASP A 196 159.67 -5.90 -1.76
CA ASP A 196 159.05 -5.58 -3.05
C ASP A 196 158.05 -6.64 -3.57
N GLN A 197 158.29 -7.93 -3.31
CA GLN A 197 157.36 -8.98 -3.74
C GLN A 197 156.13 -9.02 -2.82
N LEU A 198 156.34 -8.78 -1.53
CA LEU A 198 155.29 -8.54 -0.54
C LEU A 198 154.46 -7.30 -0.90
N LEU A 199 155.10 -6.22 -1.39
CA LEU A 199 154.39 -5.03 -1.86
C LEU A 199 153.53 -5.32 -3.10
N LYS A 200 154.06 -6.13 -4.04
CA LYS A 200 153.35 -6.55 -5.25
C LYS A 200 152.15 -7.45 -4.92
N GLU A 201 152.35 -8.42 -4.05
CA GLU A 201 151.30 -9.31 -3.54
C GLU A 201 150.28 -8.55 -2.69
N LEU A 202 150.69 -7.53 -1.92
CA LEU A 202 149.76 -6.61 -1.23
C LEU A 202 148.97 -5.75 -2.22
N THR A 203 149.58 -5.27 -3.32
CA THR A 203 148.85 -4.52 -4.35
C THR A 203 147.88 -5.40 -5.13
N GLU A 204 148.24 -6.64 -5.44
CA GLU A 204 147.33 -7.61 -6.08
C GLU A 204 146.24 -8.06 -5.11
N ALA A 205 146.56 -8.29 -3.83
CA ALA A 205 145.59 -8.59 -2.79
C ALA A 205 144.64 -7.41 -2.54
N ASN A 206 145.12 -6.16 -2.56
CA ASN A 206 144.28 -4.98 -2.46
C ASN A 206 143.38 -4.81 -3.68
N LYS A 207 143.90 -5.06 -4.89
CA LYS A 207 143.09 -5.06 -6.12
C LYS A 207 142.01 -6.15 -6.09
N LEU A 208 142.35 -7.36 -5.64
CA LEU A 208 141.39 -8.44 -5.46
C LEU A 208 140.37 -8.12 -4.36
N ALA A 209 140.80 -7.47 -3.27
CA ALA A 209 139.91 -7.00 -2.22
C ALA A 209 138.96 -5.90 -2.73
N GLU A 210 139.43 -4.99 -3.58
CA GLU A 210 138.65 -3.95 -4.22
C GLU A 210 137.66 -4.53 -5.25
N GLU A 211 138.08 -5.50 -6.07
CA GLU A 211 137.20 -6.26 -6.97
C GLU A 211 136.13 -7.03 -6.21
N ARG A 212 136.49 -7.66 -5.08
CA ARG A 212 135.55 -8.36 -4.19
C ARG A 212 134.59 -7.38 -3.51
N GLN A 213 135.07 -6.22 -3.08
CA GLN A 213 134.25 -5.17 -2.49
C GLN A 213 133.24 -4.63 -3.52
N ASN A 214 133.68 -4.37 -4.76
CA ASN A 214 132.82 -3.97 -5.87
C ASN A 214 131.81 -5.06 -6.28
N ALA A 215 132.17 -6.34 -6.18
CA ALA A 215 131.26 -7.46 -6.42
C ALA A 215 130.21 -7.59 -5.29
N LEU A 216 130.64 -7.43 -4.04
CA LEU A 216 129.75 -7.40 -2.87
C LEU A 216 128.79 -6.20 -2.93
N GLU A 217 129.26 -5.04 -3.40
CA GLU A 217 128.45 -3.84 -3.56
C GLU A 217 127.40 -4.01 -4.68
N ARG A 218 127.78 -4.62 -5.80
CA ARG A 218 126.84 -5.00 -6.87
C ARG A 218 125.77 -5.99 -6.41
N GLU A 219 126.14 -7.00 -5.64
CA GLU A 219 125.17 -7.93 -5.06
C GLU A 219 124.29 -7.24 -4.02
N ARG A 220 124.85 -6.37 -3.18
CA ARG A 220 124.10 -5.56 -2.20
C ARG A 220 123.06 -4.69 -2.90
N ASP A 221 123.39 -4.05 -4.01
CA ASP A 221 122.46 -3.28 -4.84
C ASP A 221 121.37 -4.14 -5.48
N ARG A 222 121.71 -5.33 -5.97
CA ARG A 222 120.71 -6.29 -6.50
C ARG A 222 119.74 -6.73 -5.42
N TYR A 223 120.24 -7.10 -4.23
CA TYR A 223 119.40 -7.45 -3.09
C TYR A 223 118.54 -6.27 -2.64
N ALA A 224 119.08 -5.04 -2.62
CA ALA A 224 118.33 -3.84 -2.29
C ALA A 224 117.14 -3.64 -3.25
N LYS A 225 117.35 -3.79 -4.56
CA LYS A 225 116.28 -3.69 -5.58
C LYS A 225 115.22 -4.78 -5.44
N ILE A 226 115.61 -6.02 -5.14
CA ILE A 226 114.67 -7.12 -4.91
C ILE A 226 113.83 -6.87 -3.66
N VAL A 227 114.45 -6.41 -2.58
CA VAL A 227 113.77 -6.06 -1.33
C VAL A 227 112.80 -4.88 -1.57
N GLU A 228 113.21 -3.87 -2.33
CA GLU A 228 112.36 -2.74 -2.69
C GLU A 228 111.14 -3.18 -3.53
N ALA A 229 111.33 -4.00 -4.57
CA ALA A 229 110.25 -4.53 -5.38
C ALA A 229 109.27 -5.38 -4.57
N ARG A 230 109.79 -6.23 -3.67
CA ARG A 230 108.97 -7.07 -2.78
C ARG A 230 108.23 -6.24 -1.73
N ASN A 231 108.85 -5.18 -1.22
CA ASN A 231 108.20 -4.24 -0.32
C ASN A 231 107.06 -3.50 -1.02
N ALA A 232 107.23 -3.10 -2.29
CA ALA A 232 106.18 -2.50 -3.09
C ALA A 232 104.99 -3.46 -3.31
N GLU A 233 105.25 -4.73 -3.63
CA GLU A 233 104.21 -5.78 -3.75
C GLU A 233 103.51 -6.06 -2.41
N MET A 234 104.25 -6.05 -1.30
CA MET A 234 103.66 -6.18 0.04
C MET A 234 102.76 -5.00 0.41
N VAL A 235 103.05 -3.80 -0.09
CA VAL A 235 102.18 -2.63 0.09
C VAL A 235 100.90 -2.79 -0.72
N THR A 236 100.99 -3.19 -2.00
CA THR A 236 99.79 -3.38 -2.84
C THR A 236 98.88 -4.48 -2.30
N LEU A 237 99.43 -5.61 -1.87
CA LEU A 237 98.66 -6.69 -1.23
C LEU A 237 98.02 -6.22 0.08
N ARG A 238 98.73 -5.42 0.88
CA ARG A 238 98.16 -4.86 2.12
C ARG A 238 96.97 -3.94 1.85
N ASP A 239 97.04 -3.13 0.79
CA ASP A 239 95.94 -2.26 0.40
C ASP A 239 94.74 -3.06 -0.14
N GLN A 240 94.98 -4.11 -0.95
CA GLN A 240 93.92 -5.03 -1.38
C GLN A 240 93.24 -5.73 -0.20
N ILE A 241 94.01 -6.18 0.79
CA ILE A 241 93.46 -6.78 2.02
C ILE A 241 92.58 -5.76 2.76
N LYS A 242 93.00 -4.50 2.87
CA LYS A 242 92.16 -3.45 3.49
C LYS A 242 90.86 -3.25 2.72
N THR A 243 90.90 -3.19 1.39
CA THR A 243 89.70 -3.06 0.55
C THR A 243 88.74 -4.22 0.78
N LEU A 244 89.24 -5.46 0.75
CA LEU A 244 88.42 -6.65 1.01
C LEU A 244 87.86 -6.67 2.44
N GLN A 245 88.61 -6.19 3.43
CA GLN A 245 88.11 -6.05 4.80
C GLN A 245 86.98 -5.04 4.89
N THR A 246 87.08 -3.90 4.19
CA THR A 246 85.99 -2.92 4.12
C THR A 246 84.76 -3.48 3.41
N GLU A 247 84.92 -4.18 2.28
CA GLU A 247 83.81 -4.82 1.56
C GLU A 247 83.12 -5.88 2.40
N ASN A 248 83.88 -6.74 3.10
CA ASN A 248 83.32 -7.75 4.00
C ASN A 248 82.57 -7.11 5.18
N SER A 249 83.09 -6.02 5.72
CA SER A 249 82.39 -5.26 6.77
C SER A 249 81.06 -4.66 6.29
N GLN A 250 81.01 -4.23 5.02
CA GLN A 250 79.79 -3.71 4.40
C GLN A 250 78.77 -4.81 4.14
N GLN A 251 79.21 -5.95 3.60
CA GLN A 251 78.35 -7.12 3.38
C GLN A 251 77.74 -7.65 4.68
N LYS A 252 78.48 -7.62 5.79
CA LYS A 252 77.93 -7.98 7.11
C LYS A 252 76.78 -7.06 7.53
N LYS A 253 76.90 -5.75 7.30
CA LYS A 253 75.82 -4.79 7.60
C LYS A 253 74.60 -5.03 6.71
N GLU A 254 74.80 -5.34 5.43
CA GLU A 254 73.70 -5.68 4.51
C GLU A 254 72.99 -6.97 4.92
N LEU A 255 73.75 -7.99 5.38
CA LEU A 255 73.18 -9.22 5.91
C LEU A 255 72.34 -8.97 7.17
N GLU A 256 72.81 -8.12 8.09
CA GLU A 256 72.03 -7.70 9.26
C GLU A 256 70.71 -7.01 8.87
N GLN A 257 70.73 -6.15 7.84
CA GLN A 257 69.52 -5.52 7.31
C GLN A 257 68.54 -6.54 6.71
N ILE A 258 69.04 -7.50 5.94
CA ILE A 258 68.22 -8.57 5.36
C ILE A 258 67.57 -9.41 6.47
N ASN A 259 68.31 -9.77 7.52
CA ASN A 259 67.77 -10.53 8.65
C ASN A 259 66.69 -9.73 9.40
N ALA A 260 66.87 -8.42 9.56
CA ALA A 260 65.85 -7.54 10.13
C ALA A 260 64.57 -7.51 9.27
N LEU A 261 64.71 -7.41 7.94
CA LEU A 261 63.59 -7.46 7.01
C LEU A 261 62.88 -8.82 7.02
N GLN A 262 63.62 -9.93 7.12
CA GLN A 262 63.02 -11.26 7.27
C GLN A 262 62.19 -11.36 8.54
N THR A 263 62.68 -10.80 9.65
CA THR A 263 61.94 -10.77 10.92
C THR A 263 60.63 -9.97 10.76
N ILE A 264 60.66 -8.81 10.10
CA ILE A 264 59.45 -8.03 9.80
C ILE A 264 58.50 -8.84 8.90
N ASN A 265 59.00 -9.48 7.86
CA ASN A 265 58.17 -10.27 6.95
C ASN A 265 57.49 -11.44 7.67
N THR A 266 58.19 -12.15 8.55
CA THR A 266 57.59 -13.21 9.38
C THR A 266 56.49 -12.68 10.30
N ARG A 267 56.70 -11.50 10.91
CA ARG A 267 55.67 -10.84 11.73
C ARG A 267 54.44 -10.45 10.90
N ASN A 268 54.66 -9.85 9.74
CA ASN A 268 53.57 -9.45 8.84
C ASN A 268 52.80 -10.67 8.33
N THR A 269 53.49 -11.77 8.03
CA THR A 269 52.86 -13.03 7.61
C THR A 269 51.96 -13.59 8.72
N ALA A 270 52.44 -13.58 9.97
CA ALA A 270 51.62 -13.99 11.12
C ALA A 270 50.41 -13.07 11.34
N GLN A 271 50.57 -11.75 11.15
CA GLN A 271 49.46 -10.80 11.21
C GLN A 271 48.43 -11.03 10.11
N ILE A 272 48.87 -11.29 8.87
CA ILE A 272 47.98 -11.60 7.74
C ILE A 272 47.18 -12.89 8.03
N GLN A 273 47.83 -13.92 8.56
CA GLN A 273 47.14 -15.16 8.94
C GLN A 273 46.07 -14.91 10.02
N SER A 274 46.40 -14.11 11.03
CA SER A 274 45.44 -13.70 12.07
C SER A 274 44.25 -12.92 11.49
N LEU A 275 44.53 -11.94 10.62
CA LEU A 275 43.48 -11.16 9.96
C LEU A 275 42.59 -12.02 9.07
N ASN A 276 43.16 -12.96 8.31
CA ASN A 276 42.40 -13.89 7.48
C ASN A 276 41.47 -14.76 8.31
N LYS A 277 41.92 -15.21 9.49
CA LYS A 277 41.07 -15.95 10.42
C LYS A 277 39.89 -15.09 10.90
N THR A 278 40.15 -13.84 11.30
CA THR A 278 39.08 -12.90 11.71
C THR A 278 38.10 -12.62 10.58
N ILE A 279 38.59 -12.47 9.34
CA ILE A 279 37.74 -12.28 8.15
C ILE A 279 36.85 -13.50 7.94
N GLN A 280 37.39 -14.70 8.08
CA GLN A 280 36.61 -15.94 7.95
C GLN A 280 35.52 -16.03 9.03
N GLU A 281 35.86 -15.78 10.30
CA GLU A 281 34.90 -15.75 11.41
C GLU A 281 33.78 -14.71 11.14
N LYS A 282 34.12 -13.54 10.61
CA LYS A 282 33.12 -12.52 10.26
C LYS A 282 32.25 -12.90 9.06
N ASN A 283 32.81 -13.59 8.07
CA ASN A 283 32.02 -14.10 6.94
C ASN A 283 31.02 -15.16 7.39
N ASP A 284 31.41 -16.04 8.31
CA ASP A 284 30.53 -17.05 8.88
C ASP A 284 29.40 -16.40 9.71
N GLU A 285 29.72 -15.35 10.50
CA GLU A 285 28.72 -14.55 11.21
C GLU A 285 27.71 -13.88 10.24
N ILE A 286 28.19 -13.31 9.13
CA ILE A 286 27.35 -12.68 8.10
C ILE A 286 26.45 -13.72 7.43
N LEU A 287 26.98 -14.90 7.09
CA LEU A 287 26.19 -15.97 6.49
C LEU A 287 25.06 -16.41 7.42
N ALA A 288 25.37 -16.61 8.71
CA ALA A 288 24.37 -16.96 9.72
C ALA A 288 23.35 -15.84 9.97
N ALA A 289 23.75 -14.57 9.84
CA ALA A 289 22.82 -13.45 9.90
C ALA A 289 21.88 -13.43 8.69
N ASN A 290 22.40 -13.63 7.48
CA ASN A 290 21.61 -13.66 6.25
C ASN A 290 20.58 -14.81 6.26
N GLN A 291 20.97 -15.99 6.75
CA GLN A 291 20.05 -17.12 6.92
C GLN A 291 18.90 -16.77 7.87
N ARG A 292 19.20 -16.14 9.01
CA ARG A 292 18.17 -15.66 9.97
C ARG A 292 17.24 -14.62 9.34
N THR A 293 17.77 -13.73 8.52
CA THR A 293 16.96 -12.74 7.80
C THR A 293 16.00 -13.41 6.82
N GLU A 294 16.45 -14.40 6.06
CA GLU A 294 15.56 -15.10 5.13
C GLU A 294 14.52 -15.97 5.83
N GLU A 295 14.87 -16.63 6.94
CA GLU A 295 13.86 -17.28 7.78
C GLU A 295 12.79 -16.30 8.27
N MET A 296 13.20 -15.09 8.67
CA MET A 296 12.27 -14.07 9.15
C MET A 296 11.38 -13.53 8.02
N LYS A 297 11.93 -13.36 6.81
CA LYS A 297 11.17 -12.96 5.63
C LYS A 297 10.13 -14.01 5.24
N ASN A 298 10.49 -15.29 5.29
CA ASN A 298 9.55 -16.39 5.03
C ASN A 298 8.42 -16.42 6.07
N LYS A 299 8.73 -16.23 7.37
CA LYS A 299 7.73 -16.10 8.42
C LYS A 299 6.80 -14.90 8.21
N LEU A 300 7.36 -13.76 7.77
CA LEU A 300 6.58 -12.56 7.47
C LEU A 300 5.64 -12.78 6.28
N LEU A 301 6.12 -13.46 5.23
CA LEU A 301 5.30 -13.80 4.06
C LEU A 301 4.13 -14.72 4.43
N LEU A 302 4.39 -15.73 5.26
CA LEU A 302 3.33 -16.63 5.76
C LEU A 302 2.31 -15.87 6.62
N ALA A 303 2.78 -14.97 7.49
CA ALA A 303 1.90 -14.13 8.30
C ALA A 303 1.03 -13.21 7.42
N GLN A 304 1.60 -12.64 6.35
CA GLN A 304 0.87 -11.82 5.39
C GLN A 304 -0.22 -12.63 4.67
N GLN A 305 0.10 -13.82 4.15
CA GLN A 305 -0.87 -14.72 3.52
C GLN A 305 -2.01 -15.10 4.50
N THR A 306 -1.67 -15.35 5.76
CA THR A 306 -2.65 -15.66 6.81
C THR A 306 -3.59 -14.47 7.04
N ILE A 307 -3.06 -13.25 7.12
CA ILE A 307 -3.86 -12.02 7.27
C ILE A 307 -4.79 -11.82 6.07
N GLU A 308 -4.30 -12.08 4.86
CA GLU A 308 -5.08 -11.98 3.62
C GLU A 308 -6.26 -12.97 3.63
N GLY A 309 -6.02 -14.23 3.98
CA GLY A 309 -7.08 -15.23 4.13
C GLY A 309 -8.10 -14.88 5.23
N VAL A 310 -7.65 -14.35 6.36
CA VAL A 310 -8.57 -13.85 7.42
C VAL A 310 -9.41 -12.68 6.91
N ARG A 311 -8.82 -11.78 6.13
CA ARG A 311 -9.52 -10.64 5.54
C ARG A 311 -10.59 -11.09 4.56
N GLU A 312 -10.28 -11.99 3.65
CA GLU A 312 -11.25 -12.56 2.68
C GLU A 312 -12.41 -13.24 3.41
N ASN A 313 -12.11 -14.07 4.41
CA ASN A 313 -13.14 -14.73 5.22
C ASN A 313 -14.04 -13.72 5.95
N ARG A 314 -13.44 -12.64 6.48
CA ARG A 314 -14.20 -11.55 7.13
C ARG A 314 -15.10 -10.83 6.12
N GLU A 315 -14.60 -10.51 4.93
CA GLU A 315 -15.37 -9.82 3.89
C GLU A 315 -16.56 -10.68 3.43
N GLN A 316 -16.37 -11.99 3.26
CA GLN A 316 -17.47 -12.93 2.96
C GLN A 316 -18.50 -13.00 4.10
N ALA A 317 -18.06 -13.05 5.36
CA ALA A 317 -18.96 -13.09 6.51
C ALA A 317 -19.79 -11.79 6.61
N VAL A 318 -19.16 -10.63 6.40
CA VAL A 318 -19.85 -9.33 6.38
C VAL A 318 -20.84 -9.24 5.22
N ALA A 319 -20.49 -9.74 4.03
CA ALA A 319 -21.41 -9.77 2.89
C ALA A 319 -22.65 -10.61 3.17
N LYS A 320 -22.47 -11.84 3.70
CA LYS A 320 -23.58 -12.71 4.11
C LYS A 320 -24.47 -12.06 5.18
N ALA A 321 -23.86 -11.40 6.17
CA ALA A 321 -24.61 -10.70 7.22
C ALA A 321 -25.42 -9.52 6.66
N ARG A 322 -24.85 -8.75 5.71
CA ARG A 322 -25.56 -7.66 5.03
C ARG A 322 -26.74 -8.16 4.21
N GLU A 323 -26.55 -9.23 3.43
CA GLU A 323 -27.61 -9.83 2.64
C GLU A 323 -28.76 -10.34 3.52
N ALA A 324 -28.43 -11.04 4.62
CA ALA A 324 -29.42 -11.50 5.59
C ALA A 324 -30.17 -10.33 6.25
N HIS A 325 -29.45 -9.27 6.62
CA HIS A 325 -30.06 -8.08 7.18
C HIS A 325 -30.98 -7.37 6.17
N GLU A 326 -30.55 -7.19 4.93
CA GLU A 326 -31.35 -6.58 3.86
C GLU A 326 -32.66 -7.36 3.62
N LYS A 327 -32.57 -8.69 3.50
CA LYS A 327 -33.74 -9.58 3.42
C LYS A 327 -34.68 -9.44 4.61
N SER A 328 -34.13 -9.37 5.83
CA SER A 328 -34.95 -9.18 7.03
C SER A 328 -35.62 -7.80 7.04
N THR A 329 -34.92 -6.73 6.64
CA THR A 329 -35.48 -5.37 6.63
C THR A 329 -36.56 -5.20 5.58
N THR A 330 -36.40 -5.77 4.39
CA THR A 330 -37.41 -5.76 3.33
C THR A 330 -38.66 -6.52 3.75
N THR A 331 -38.48 -7.71 4.32
CA THR A 331 -39.60 -8.51 4.87
C THR A 331 -40.36 -7.74 5.96
N LEU A 332 -39.65 -7.13 6.91
CA LEU A 332 -40.27 -6.31 7.96
C LEU A 332 -40.99 -5.08 7.39
N HIS A 333 -40.41 -4.44 6.38
CA HIS A 333 -41.03 -3.30 5.71
C HIS A 333 -42.35 -3.68 5.03
N GLU A 334 -42.37 -4.79 4.30
CA GLU A 334 -43.58 -5.33 3.66
C GLU A 334 -44.66 -5.66 4.70
N GLN A 335 -44.28 -6.31 5.82
CA GLN A 335 -45.20 -6.59 6.92
C GLN A 335 -45.78 -5.32 7.55
N ILE A 336 -44.95 -4.29 7.76
CA ILE A 336 -45.40 -2.99 8.29
C ILE A 336 -46.38 -2.32 7.34
N LEU A 337 -46.12 -2.36 6.02
CA LEU A 337 -47.03 -1.79 5.02
C LEU A 337 -48.38 -2.53 4.99
N ALA A 338 -48.36 -3.87 5.08
CA ALA A 338 -49.57 -4.68 5.16
C ALA A 338 -50.40 -4.32 6.40
N LEU A 339 -49.77 -4.29 7.58
CA LEU A 339 -50.43 -3.91 8.84
C LEU A 339 -50.98 -2.49 8.80
N ARG A 340 -50.27 -1.52 8.21
CA ARG A 340 -50.78 -0.15 8.03
C ARG A 340 -52.02 -0.11 7.15
N SER A 341 -52.05 -0.90 6.08
CA SER A 341 -53.22 -1.00 5.20
C SER A 341 -54.43 -1.58 5.94
N GLU A 342 -54.21 -2.63 6.74
CA GLU A 342 -55.25 -3.24 7.58
C GLU A 342 -55.78 -2.26 8.63
N ILE A 343 -54.90 -1.55 9.34
CA ILE A 343 -55.28 -0.53 10.32
C ILE A 343 -56.10 0.57 9.64
N ALA A 344 -55.65 1.10 8.50
CA ALA A 344 -56.38 2.14 7.77
C ALA A 344 -57.76 1.64 7.28
N ALA A 345 -57.89 0.37 6.92
CA ALA A 345 -59.17 -0.23 6.58
C ALA A 345 -60.10 -0.34 7.80
N HIS A 346 -59.57 -0.75 8.95
CA HIS A 346 -60.31 -0.79 10.21
C HIS A 346 -60.75 0.60 10.69
N GLU A 347 -59.86 1.60 10.62
CA GLU A 347 -60.17 2.99 10.96
C GLU A 347 -61.28 3.57 10.07
N ARG A 348 -61.21 3.34 8.75
CA ARG A 348 -62.28 3.73 7.83
C ARG A 348 -63.61 3.08 8.21
N LYS A 349 -63.62 1.77 8.47
CA LYS A 349 -64.83 1.05 8.90
C LYS A 349 -65.39 1.62 10.22
N HIS A 350 -64.52 1.97 11.16
CA HIS A 350 -64.93 2.58 12.43
C HIS A 350 -65.50 3.99 12.24
N LEU A 351 -64.88 4.81 11.39
CA LEU A 351 -65.37 6.14 11.03
C LEU A 351 -66.74 6.08 10.34
N ASP A 352 -66.91 5.15 9.39
CA ASP A 352 -68.19 4.93 8.71
C ASP A 352 -69.28 4.47 9.70
N MET A 353 -68.92 3.61 10.67
CA MET A 353 -69.84 3.18 11.72
C MET A 353 -70.23 4.33 12.66
N ASN A 354 -69.28 5.18 13.04
CA ASN A 354 -69.54 6.36 13.87
C ASN A 354 -70.44 7.38 13.17
N TYR A 355 -70.17 7.66 11.89
CA TYR A 355 -71.03 8.50 11.06
C TYR A 355 -72.45 7.92 10.99
N ALA A 356 -72.57 6.63 10.71
CA ALA A 356 -73.88 5.97 10.67
C ALA A 356 -74.61 6.08 12.02
N ASN A 357 -73.93 5.86 13.16
CA ASN A 357 -74.52 6.06 14.49
C ASN A 357 -75.07 7.49 14.68
N GLU A 358 -74.29 8.52 14.32
CA GLU A 358 -74.72 9.92 14.44
C GLU A 358 -75.96 10.21 13.59
N ILE A 359 -75.96 9.74 12.35
CA ILE A 359 -77.10 9.91 11.44
C ILE A 359 -78.34 9.15 11.93
N ILE A 360 -78.16 7.97 12.55
CA ILE A 360 -79.26 7.23 13.16
C ILE A 360 -79.87 7.98 14.34
N VAL A 361 -79.07 8.64 15.18
CA VAL A 361 -79.61 9.51 16.24
C VAL A 361 -80.47 10.62 15.63
N LYS A 362 -80.00 11.30 14.59
CA LYS A 362 -80.79 12.32 13.87
C LYS A 362 -82.06 11.74 13.25
N SER A 363 -82.00 10.51 12.75
CA SER A 363 -83.20 9.81 12.26
C SER A 363 -84.22 9.62 13.39
N LEU A 364 -83.80 9.21 14.58
CA LEU A 364 -84.69 9.04 15.72
C LEU A 364 -85.31 10.39 16.15
N GLU A 365 -84.52 11.46 16.21
CA GLU A 365 -85.03 12.81 16.48
C GLU A 365 -86.07 13.27 15.46
N ASN A 366 -85.88 12.96 14.17
CA ASN A 366 -86.87 13.25 13.13
C ASN A 366 -88.14 12.42 13.29
N LEU A 367 -88.04 11.18 13.79
CA LEU A 367 -89.23 10.38 14.12
C LEU A 367 -90.02 11.00 15.26
N ASP A 368 -89.35 11.50 16.30
CA ASP A 368 -90.00 12.22 17.41
C ASP A 368 -90.75 13.49 16.91
N ARG A 369 -90.28 14.08 15.81
CA ARG A 369 -90.90 15.24 15.14
C ARG A 369 -91.96 14.87 14.09
N ASN A 370 -92.25 13.58 13.91
CA ASN A 370 -93.12 13.05 12.84
C ASN A 370 -92.62 13.36 11.40
N GLU A 371 -91.31 13.51 11.22
CA GLU A 371 -90.63 13.75 9.94
C GLU A 371 -90.06 12.46 9.35
N PHE A 372 -90.94 11.51 9.08
CA PHE A 372 -90.59 10.15 8.71
C PHE A 372 -89.84 10.00 7.37
N ASP A 373 -90.11 10.85 6.38
CA ASP A 373 -89.40 10.81 5.09
C ASP A 373 -87.93 11.19 5.27
N LEU A 374 -87.67 12.21 6.09
CA LEU A 374 -86.32 12.65 6.43
C LEU A 374 -85.61 11.64 7.34
N ALA A 375 -86.34 11.02 8.27
CA ALA A 375 -85.83 9.89 9.05
C ALA A 375 -85.42 8.72 8.15
N PHE A 376 -86.26 8.37 7.17
CA PHE A 376 -85.95 7.29 6.22
C PHE A 376 -84.74 7.62 5.35
N GLN A 377 -84.61 8.86 4.88
CA GLN A 377 -83.45 9.32 4.13
C GLN A 377 -82.16 9.21 4.97
N ASN A 378 -82.18 9.69 6.21
CA ASN A 378 -81.05 9.56 7.14
C ASN A 378 -80.64 8.08 7.32
N VAL A 379 -81.61 7.17 7.47
CA VAL A 379 -81.31 5.73 7.57
C VAL A 379 -80.64 5.20 6.30
N GLN A 380 -81.06 5.63 5.10
CA GLN A 380 -80.41 5.26 3.84
C GLN A 380 -78.98 5.82 3.75
N ASP A 381 -78.78 7.07 4.16
CA ASP A 381 -77.46 7.70 4.18
C ASP A 381 -76.51 6.97 5.14
N ALA A 382 -76.99 6.57 6.31
CA ALA A 382 -76.24 5.73 7.25
C ALA A 382 -75.85 4.37 6.62
N LEU A 383 -76.80 3.69 5.96
CA LEU A 383 -76.55 2.40 5.31
C LEU A 383 -75.68 2.48 4.05
N SER A 384 -75.62 3.64 3.39
CA SER A 384 -74.74 3.86 2.23
C SER A 384 -73.26 3.71 2.59
N ARG A 385 -72.89 4.09 3.82
CA ARG A 385 -71.52 3.95 4.37
C ARG A 385 -71.34 2.69 5.21
N ALA A 386 -72.34 2.31 6.00
CA ALA A 386 -72.29 1.15 6.88
C ALA A 386 -73.43 0.16 6.59
N LYS A 387 -73.27 -0.65 5.53
CA LYS A 387 -74.30 -1.59 5.04
C LYS A 387 -74.80 -2.59 6.09
N GLU A 388 -73.92 -3.05 6.98
CA GLU A 388 -74.23 -4.03 8.02
C GLU A 388 -74.61 -3.39 9.37
N HIS A 389 -74.86 -2.08 9.41
CA HIS A 389 -75.19 -1.41 10.66
C HIS A 389 -76.51 -1.97 11.26
N PRO A 390 -76.50 -2.54 12.48
CA PRO A 390 -77.67 -3.25 13.01
C PRO A 390 -78.90 -2.35 13.18
N SER A 391 -78.74 -1.22 13.87
CA SER A 391 -79.84 -0.28 14.15
C SER A 391 -80.42 0.36 12.89
N ALA A 392 -79.56 0.73 11.94
CA ALA A 392 -79.98 1.30 10.66
C ALA A 392 -80.77 0.28 9.82
N ASN A 393 -80.34 -0.98 9.76
CA ASN A 393 -81.07 -2.03 9.04
C ASN A 393 -82.43 -2.31 9.69
N PHE A 394 -82.49 -2.35 11.02
CA PHE A 394 -83.73 -2.48 11.76
C PHE A 394 -84.69 -1.31 11.48
N LEU A 395 -84.21 -0.07 11.64
CA LEU A 395 -85.01 1.14 11.37
C LEU A 395 -85.45 1.23 9.92
N ARG A 396 -84.62 0.82 8.95
CA ARG A 396 -85.01 0.79 7.53
C ARG A 396 -86.22 -0.12 7.31
N ALA A 397 -86.19 -1.33 7.87
CA ALA A 397 -87.26 -2.29 7.72
C ALA A 397 -88.56 -1.77 8.37
N GLU A 398 -88.46 -1.19 9.57
CA GLU A 398 -89.62 -0.66 10.29
C GLU A 398 -90.20 0.57 9.59
N LEU A 399 -89.36 1.50 9.14
CA LEU A 399 -89.80 2.67 8.39
C LEU A 399 -90.38 2.29 7.02
N GLN A 400 -89.81 1.31 6.31
CA GLN A 400 -90.43 0.81 5.08
C GLN A 400 -91.82 0.24 5.36
N ARG A 401 -91.99 -0.51 6.44
CA ARG A 401 -93.29 -1.06 6.84
C ARG A 401 -94.30 0.05 7.15
N LEU A 402 -93.89 1.06 7.91
CA LEU A 402 -94.72 2.22 8.26
C LEU A 402 -95.06 3.06 7.02
N LEU A 403 -94.07 3.39 6.19
CA LEU A 403 -94.25 4.20 4.97
C LEU A 403 -95.13 3.50 3.92
N ASN A 404 -95.14 2.16 3.89
CA ASN A 404 -95.96 1.38 2.96
C ASN A 404 -97.35 1.04 3.52
N ASN A 405 -97.67 1.38 4.78
CA ASN A 405 -98.98 1.11 5.36
C ASN A 405 -100.03 2.07 4.77
N PRO A 406 -101.09 1.58 4.10
CA PRO A 406 -102.11 2.43 3.47
C PRO A 406 -102.81 3.38 4.44
N LEU A 407 -103.04 2.96 5.68
CA LEU A 407 -103.68 3.80 6.70
C LEU A 407 -102.76 4.96 7.11
N GLU A 408 -101.49 4.67 7.30
CA GLU A 408 -100.47 5.67 7.67
C GLU A 408 -100.22 6.66 6.52
N GLN A 409 -100.22 6.19 5.27
CA GLN A 409 -100.16 7.04 4.09
C GLN A 409 -101.34 8.00 4.01
N GLU A 410 -102.56 7.54 4.32
CA GLU A 410 -103.74 8.41 4.35
C GLU A 410 -103.69 9.38 5.54
N ILE A 411 -103.29 8.95 6.74
CA ILE A 411 -103.08 9.84 7.90
C ILE A 411 -102.12 10.97 7.52
N ARG A 412 -100.98 10.66 6.89
CA ARG A 412 -100.01 11.66 6.44
C ARG A 412 -100.50 12.54 5.31
N ARG A 413 -101.32 11.99 4.41
CA ARG A 413 -101.96 12.77 3.36
C ARG A 413 -102.90 13.80 3.99
N GLN A 414 -103.72 13.38 4.96
CA GLN A 414 -104.61 14.24 5.73
C GLN A 414 -103.82 15.27 6.55
N GLU A 415 -102.75 14.88 7.23
CA GLU A 415 -101.91 15.83 7.97
C GLU A 415 -101.24 16.86 7.07
N ARG A 416 -100.75 16.47 5.89
CA ARG A 416 -100.19 17.40 4.91
C ARG A 416 -101.26 18.37 4.42
N MET A 417 -102.47 17.87 4.11
CA MET A 417 -103.60 18.72 3.74
C MET A 417 -103.99 19.66 4.89
N ASN A 418 -104.06 19.18 6.13
CA ASN A 418 -104.39 19.97 7.31
C ASN A 418 -103.31 21.00 7.66
N ARG A 419 -102.03 20.71 7.40
CA ARG A 419 -100.91 21.66 7.56
C ARG A 419 -100.99 22.73 6.49
N ALA A 420 -101.10 22.35 5.22
CA ALA A 420 -101.26 23.28 4.11
C ALA A 420 -102.51 24.16 4.28
N GLN A 421 -103.61 23.59 4.78
CA GLN A 421 -104.82 24.33 5.12
C GLN A 421 -104.56 25.34 6.24
N ARG A 422 -103.95 24.93 7.37
CA ARG A 422 -103.59 25.84 8.48
C ARG A 422 -102.65 26.97 8.05
N GLU A 423 -101.66 26.66 7.21
CA GLU A 423 -100.76 27.66 6.63
C GLU A 423 -101.53 28.66 5.76
N ASN A 424 -102.44 28.17 4.92
CA ASN A 424 -103.25 29.01 4.06
C ASN A 424 -104.26 29.87 4.87
N GLU A 425 -104.88 29.31 5.91
CA GLU A 425 -105.74 30.05 6.85
C GLU A 425 -104.97 31.18 7.54
N LYS A 426 -103.77 30.88 8.06
CA LYS A 426 -102.92 31.88 8.72
C LYS A 426 -102.41 32.94 7.75
N LYS A 427 -102.10 32.54 6.52
CA LYS A 427 -101.75 33.45 5.42
C LYS A 427 -102.91 34.43 5.13
N THR A 428 -104.14 33.92 5.01
CA THR A 428 -105.34 34.76 4.78
C THR A 428 -105.64 35.69 5.96
N GLU A 429 -105.48 35.22 7.20
CA GLU A 429 -105.62 36.03 8.41
C GLU A 429 -104.64 37.21 8.41
N LEU A 430 -103.35 36.95 8.15
CA LEU A 430 -102.31 37.97 8.10
C LEU A 430 -102.51 38.97 6.94
N ILE A 431 -102.99 38.52 5.78
CA ILE A 431 -103.34 39.41 4.67
C ILE A 431 -104.48 40.35 5.09
N THR A 432 -105.53 39.80 5.71
CA THR A 432 -106.70 40.57 6.17
C THR A 432 -106.30 41.61 7.21
N LEU A 433 -105.48 41.22 8.20
CA LEU A 433 -104.97 42.10 9.23
C LEU A 433 -104.15 43.25 8.63
N ASN A 434 -103.14 42.92 7.81
CA ASN A 434 -102.26 43.92 7.19
C ASN A 434 -103.03 44.86 6.24
N MET A 435 -104.00 44.35 5.49
CA MET A 435 -104.88 45.16 4.65
C MET A 435 -105.79 46.08 5.48
N GLY A 436 -106.32 45.58 6.60
CA GLY A 436 -107.10 46.37 7.56
C GLY A 436 -106.29 47.53 8.14
N SER A 437 -105.08 47.23 8.63
CA SER A 437 -104.14 48.26 9.11
C SER A 437 -103.77 49.26 8.02
N ALA A 438 -103.53 48.80 6.78
CA ALA A 438 -103.23 49.69 5.66
C ALA A 438 -104.38 50.68 5.38
N LYS A 439 -105.64 50.20 5.37
CA LYS A 439 -106.83 51.05 5.20
C LYS A 439 -106.99 52.04 6.36
N GLU A 440 -106.76 51.59 7.58
CA GLU A 440 -106.85 52.43 8.77
C GLU A 440 -105.80 53.55 8.75
N TYR A 441 -104.53 53.21 8.49
CA TYR A 441 -103.45 54.19 8.38
C TYR A 441 -103.69 55.20 7.24
N LEU A 442 -104.20 54.73 6.09
CA LEU A 442 -104.58 55.61 4.98
C LEU A 442 -105.64 56.63 5.42
N SER A 443 -106.67 56.19 6.14
CA SER A 443 -107.74 57.08 6.64
C SER A 443 -107.27 58.10 7.68
N LYS A 444 -106.26 57.76 8.48
CA LYS A 444 -105.66 58.65 9.49
C LYS A 444 -104.60 59.59 8.91
N GLY A 445 -104.30 59.48 7.62
CA GLY A 445 -103.26 60.26 6.94
C GLY A 445 -101.83 59.78 7.26
N ALA A 446 -101.65 58.61 7.87
CA ALA A 446 -100.35 58.00 8.16
C ALA A 446 -99.82 57.24 6.93
N PHE A 447 -99.59 57.95 5.83
CA PHE A 447 -99.33 57.35 4.51
C PHE A 447 -98.15 56.37 4.42
N PRO A 448 -96.97 56.63 5.04
CA PRO A 448 -95.87 55.65 5.02
C PRO A 448 -96.22 54.31 5.68
N LEU A 449 -96.93 54.34 6.82
CA LEU A 449 -97.38 53.13 7.52
C LEU A 449 -98.45 52.37 6.74
N ALA A 450 -99.29 53.10 5.98
CA ALA A 450 -100.26 52.51 5.07
C ALA A 450 -99.57 51.72 3.94
N ILE A 451 -98.53 52.30 3.33
CA ILE A 451 -97.74 51.65 2.27
C ILE A 451 -97.04 50.40 2.80
N GLU A 452 -96.34 50.49 3.93
CA GLU A 452 -95.63 49.35 4.54
C GLU A 452 -96.58 48.20 4.86
N SER A 453 -97.74 48.50 5.46
CA SER A 453 -98.74 47.48 5.80
C SER A 453 -99.35 46.84 4.55
N ALA A 454 -99.61 47.61 3.49
CA ALA A 454 -100.08 47.07 2.23
C ALA A 454 -99.03 46.19 1.52
N GLN A 455 -97.75 46.57 1.56
CA GLN A 455 -96.65 45.78 1.02
C GLN A 455 -96.45 44.46 1.77
N ARG A 456 -96.58 44.45 3.11
CA ARG A 456 -96.57 43.20 3.90
C ARG A 456 -97.70 42.24 3.49
N ALA A 457 -98.89 42.77 3.20
CA ALA A 457 -99.99 41.96 2.67
C ALA A 457 -99.68 41.41 1.26
N LEU A 458 -99.08 42.20 0.37
CA LEU A 458 -98.68 41.76 -0.97
C LEU A 458 -97.56 40.72 -0.96
N ALA A 459 -96.59 40.82 -0.04
CA ALA A 459 -95.50 39.85 0.10
C ALA A 459 -96.03 38.44 0.44
N LEU A 460 -97.17 38.37 1.12
CA LEU A 460 -97.88 37.12 1.36
C LEU A 460 -98.61 36.60 0.11
N SER A 461 -98.51 37.21 -1.07
CA SER A 461 -99.14 36.76 -2.32
C SER A 461 -100.65 36.45 -2.17
N PRO A 462 -101.51 37.47 -2.05
CA PRO A 462 -102.96 37.30 -1.98
C PRO A 462 -103.51 36.59 -3.21
N ASN A 463 -104.35 35.57 -2.97
CA ASN A 463 -104.94 34.78 -4.06
C ASN A 463 -106.16 35.47 -4.70
N ASN A 464 -106.70 36.51 -4.06
CA ASN A 464 -107.90 37.21 -4.50
C ASN A 464 -107.54 38.43 -5.37
N PRO A 465 -107.92 38.46 -6.66
CA PRO A 465 -107.63 39.59 -7.56
C PRO A 465 -108.15 40.94 -7.04
N LYS A 466 -109.24 40.92 -6.27
CA LYS A 466 -109.81 42.14 -5.68
C LYS A 466 -108.93 42.69 -4.56
N GLU A 467 -108.37 41.83 -3.70
CA GLU A 467 -107.44 42.23 -2.64
C GLU A 467 -106.15 42.81 -3.23
N LEU A 468 -105.61 42.19 -4.27
CA LEU A 468 -104.45 42.73 -5.00
C LEU A 468 -104.74 44.12 -5.56
N THR A 469 -105.91 44.30 -6.19
CA THR A 469 -106.33 45.59 -6.74
C THR A 469 -106.51 46.64 -5.65
N ASP A 470 -107.17 46.28 -4.54
CA ASP A 470 -107.40 47.16 -3.40
C ASP A 470 -106.09 47.59 -2.72
N LEU A 471 -105.15 46.66 -2.52
CA LEU A 471 -103.84 46.93 -1.92
C LEU A 471 -102.99 47.85 -2.80
N ASN A 472 -102.95 47.59 -4.11
CA ASN A 472 -102.25 48.47 -5.06
C ASN A 472 -102.87 49.87 -5.11
N ARG A 473 -104.20 49.97 -5.06
CA ARG A 473 -104.91 51.26 -4.95
C ARG A 473 -104.54 52.00 -3.67
N ILE A 474 -104.53 51.32 -2.52
CA ILE A 474 -104.13 51.93 -1.23
C ILE A 474 -102.69 52.46 -1.30
N ILE A 475 -101.76 51.69 -1.88
CA ILE A 475 -100.37 52.12 -2.06
C ILE A 475 -100.31 53.36 -2.95
N GLN A 476 -100.99 53.34 -4.10
CA GLN A 476 -101.01 54.47 -5.02
C GLN A 476 -101.58 55.73 -4.36
N GLU A 477 -102.74 55.62 -3.70
CA GLU A 477 -103.39 56.74 -3.01
C GLU A 477 -102.52 57.30 -1.87
N ALA A 478 -101.87 56.41 -1.11
CA ALA A 478 -100.95 56.80 -0.06
C ALA A 478 -99.71 57.49 -0.62
N GLU A 479 -99.11 56.97 -1.70
CA GLU A 479 -97.93 57.56 -2.34
C GLU A 479 -98.22 58.94 -2.91
N GLU A 480 -99.33 59.11 -3.64
CA GLU A 480 -99.74 60.39 -4.21
C GLU A 480 -99.97 61.42 -3.09
N SER A 481 -100.65 61.02 -2.01
CA SER A 481 -100.89 61.87 -0.85
C SER A 481 -99.60 62.24 -0.11
N ASN A 482 -98.69 61.28 0.06
CA ASN A 482 -97.40 61.48 0.71
C ASN A 482 -96.51 62.42 -0.12
N ARG A 483 -96.46 62.26 -1.45
CA ARG A 483 -95.74 63.17 -2.36
C ARG A 483 -96.31 64.59 -2.31
N ALA A 484 -97.64 64.72 -2.32
CA ALA A 484 -98.30 66.02 -2.23
C ALA A 484 -97.98 66.73 -0.90
N ILE A 485 -97.96 66.00 0.22
CA ILE A 485 -97.57 66.55 1.52
C ILE A 485 -96.10 66.96 1.53
N ALA A 486 -95.19 66.13 1.03
CA ALA A 486 -93.77 66.44 0.97
C ALA A 486 -93.51 67.74 0.18
N MET A 487 -94.19 67.93 -0.96
CA MET A 487 -94.10 69.18 -1.73
C MET A 487 -94.61 70.39 -0.93
N MET A 488 -95.73 70.26 -0.22
CA MET A 488 -96.25 71.35 0.61
C MET A 488 -95.34 71.69 1.79
N ILE A 489 -94.67 70.70 2.39
CA ILE A 489 -93.68 70.93 3.46
C ILE A 489 -92.45 71.63 2.92
N LEU A 490 -91.93 71.21 1.76
CA LEU A 490 -90.81 71.88 1.10
C LEU A 490 -91.13 73.34 0.77
N GLU A 491 -92.31 73.59 0.19
CA GLU A 491 -92.77 74.95 -0.09
C GLU A 491 -92.92 75.75 1.21
N ALA A 492 -93.49 75.15 2.27
CA ALA A 492 -93.59 75.82 3.57
C ALA A 492 -92.21 76.20 4.14
N LYS A 493 -91.23 75.29 4.10
CA LYS A 493 -89.84 75.58 4.52
C LYS A 493 -89.20 76.71 3.73
N GLU A 494 -89.42 76.74 2.41
CA GLU A 494 -88.96 77.84 1.55
C GLU A 494 -89.62 79.17 1.92
N LYS A 495 -90.91 79.18 2.28
CA LYS A 495 -91.58 80.38 2.78
C LYS A 495 -91.00 80.83 4.13
N ILE A 496 -90.66 79.89 5.03
CA ILE A 496 -89.99 80.19 6.31
C ILE A 496 -88.63 80.84 6.08
N SER A 497 -87.78 80.28 5.19
CA SER A 497 -86.46 80.86 4.89
C SER A 497 -86.53 82.24 4.25
N ASN A 498 -87.64 82.55 3.56
CA ASN A 498 -87.92 83.86 2.98
C ASN A 498 -88.72 84.78 3.92
N GLU A 499 -88.78 84.47 5.22
CA GLU A 499 -89.46 85.24 6.28
C GLU A 499 -90.99 85.42 6.07
N LYS A 500 -91.62 84.62 5.20
CA LYS A 500 -93.07 84.63 4.91
C LYS A 500 -93.83 83.66 5.82
N TYR A 501 -93.76 83.90 7.13
CA TYR A 501 -94.26 82.96 8.15
C TYR A 501 -95.77 82.67 8.09
N LYS A 502 -96.61 83.65 7.73
CA LYS A 502 -98.07 83.44 7.61
C LYS A 502 -98.45 82.48 6.46
N ASP A 503 -97.75 82.58 5.33
CA ASP A 503 -97.97 81.71 4.17
C ASP A 503 -97.48 80.29 4.47
N ALA A 504 -96.33 80.16 5.14
CA ALA A 504 -95.82 78.89 5.65
C ALA A 504 -96.81 78.23 6.61
N GLN A 505 -97.34 78.98 7.58
CA GLN A 505 -98.32 78.47 8.54
C GLN A 505 -99.60 77.99 7.85
N ALA A 506 -100.07 78.68 6.80
CA ALA A 506 -101.22 78.26 6.01
C ALA A 506 -100.97 76.93 5.26
N LEU A 507 -99.78 76.75 4.70
CA LEU A 507 -99.38 75.49 4.05
C LEU A 507 -99.26 74.34 5.05
N ILE A 508 -98.65 74.57 6.20
CA ILE A 508 -98.51 73.54 7.25
C ILE A 508 -99.88 73.18 7.84
N LYS A 509 -100.81 74.13 8.00
CA LYS A 509 -102.21 73.83 8.38
C LYS A 509 -102.91 72.94 7.35
N LYS A 510 -102.64 73.13 6.05
CA LYS A 510 -103.17 72.25 4.98
C LYS A 510 -102.56 70.85 5.06
N VAL A 511 -101.27 70.73 5.37
CA VAL A 511 -100.61 69.45 5.60
C VAL A 511 -101.22 68.73 6.79
N LEU A 512 -101.33 69.40 7.94
CA LEU A 512 -101.90 68.80 9.17
C LEU A 512 -103.39 68.47 9.03
N LYS A 513 -104.13 69.14 8.14
CA LYS A 513 -105.50 68.73 7.81
C LYS A 513 -105.54 67.38 7.06
N ARG A 514 -104.52 67.09 6.24
CA ARG A 514 -104.43 65.86 5.44
C ARG A 514 -103.71 64.72 6.18
N SER A 515 -102.76 65.06 7.03
CA SER A 515 -102.00 64.14 7.87
C SER A 515 -101.83 64.78 9.26
N PRO A 516 -102.83 64.62 10.15
CA PRO A 516 -102.82 65.22 11.49
C PRO A 516 -101.61 64.81 12.33
N THR A 517 -101.10 63.61 12.12
CA THR A 517 -99.95 63.06 12.84
C THR A 517 -98.63 63.23 12.09
N HIS A 518 -98.55 64.11 11.08
CA HIS A 518 -97.29 64.29 10.33
C HIS A 518 -96.23 64.90 11.26
N PRO A 519 -95.12 64.19 11.56
CA PRO A 519 -94.19 64.60 12.61
C PRO A 519 -93.55 65.95 12.29
N GLU A 520 -93.00 66.09 11.08
CA GLU A 520 -92.31 67.30 10.64
C GLU A 520 -93.25 68.50 10.49
N ALA A 521 -94.52 68.29 10.15
CA ALA A 521 -95.46 69.39 10.01
C ALA A 521 -95.94 69.89 11.39
N ASN A 522 -96.08 68.98 12.36
CA ASN A 522 -96.38 69.36 13.74
C ASN A 522 -95.22 70.13 14.37
N GLU A 523 -93.98 69.69 14.13
CA GLU A 523 -92.78 70.38 14.60
C GLU A 523 -92.66 71.79 13.98
N LEU A 524 -92.79 71.91 12.65
CA LEU A 524 -92.78 73.20 11.98
C LEU A 524 -93.93 74.12 12.43
N MET A 525 -95.11 73.57 12.75
CA MET A 525 -96.22 74.36 13.30
C MET A 525 -95.92 74.89 14.70
N GLN A 526 -95.27 74.09 15.54
CA GLN A 526 -94.86 74.51 16.89
C GLN A 526 -93.82 75.63 16.82
N GLN A 527 -92.80 75.47 15.97
CA GLN A 527 -91.74 76.48 15.76
C GLN A 527 -92.27 77.82 15.22
N LEU A 528 -93.43 77.82 14.53
CA LEU A 528 -94.07 79.04 14.03
C LEU A 528 -95.12 79.62 15.00
N GLY A 529 -95.45 78.91 16.08
CA GLY A 529 -96.39 79.32 17.12
C GLY A 529 -95.73 79.90 18.37
N GLU A 530 -94.46 79.54 18.61
CA GLU A 530 -93.50 80.22 19.49
C GLU A 530 -92.91 81.45 18.78
#